data_AF-J1ZUM3-F1
#
_entry.id   AF-J1ZUM3-F1
#
_cell.length_a   1.000
_cell.length_b   1.000
_cell.length_c   1.000
_cell.angle_alpha   90.00
_cell.angle_beta   90.00
_cell.angle_gamma   90.00
#
_symmetry.space_group_name_H-M   'P 1'
#
loop_
_entity.id
_entity.type
_entity.pdbx_description
1 polymer ?
#
loop_
_entity_poly.entity_id
_entity_poly.type
_entity_poly.pdbx_seq_one_letter_code
_entity_poly.pdbx_strand_id
1 'polypeptide(L)'
;MPLRPRRPGRPATAALAASAAALLAISLLAGCGAVQKAMDCTRAAGSVVDAVDKLQQAAGHALDDPQQARQALDSVESNLRKVGNDTGDPDLAKAIHTMNKGITNARRALDRNQVPDVQPIADGAGDMAEICTPG
;
A
#
# COMPACT_ATOMS: atom_id res chain seq x y z
N MET A 1 -33.06 -53.36 21.75
CA MET A 1 -32.97 -52.19 20.86
C MET A 1 -34.23 -51.33 21.01
N PRO A 2 -34.15 -50.17 21.67
CA PRO A 2 -35.10 -49.08 21.42
C PRO A 2 -34.42 -47.71 21.16
N LEU A 3 -34.87 -47.11 20.04
CA LEU A 3 -34.96 -45.72 19.55
C LEU A 3 -34.15 -44.56 20.19
N ARG A 4 -33.45 -43.84 19.29
CA ARG A 4 -32.83 -42.51 19.45
C ARG A 4 -33.87 -41.38 19.58
N PRO A 5 -33.57 -40.33 20.36
CA PRO A 5 -34.01 -38.97 20.08
C PRO A 5 -32.88 -38.10 19.50
N ARG A 6 -33.20 -37.39 18.41
CA ARG A 6 -32.42 -36.29 17.82
C ARG A 6 -32.37 -35.11 18.81
N ARG A 7 -31.19 -34.53 19.04
CA ARG A 7 -31.07 -33.18 19.62
C ARG A 7 -31.06 -32.14 18.50
N PRO A 8 -32.02 -31.20 18.47
CA PRO A 8 -31.95 -29.99 17.67
C PRO A 8 -31.31 -28.86 18.50
N GLY A 9 -30.22 -28.28 18.02
CA GLY A 9 -29.67 -27.01 18.52
C GLY A 9 -29.33 -26.17 17.29
N ARG A 10 -30.35 -25.54 16.71
CA ARG A 10 -30.65 -24.09 16.73
C ARG A 10 -29.65 -23.24 15.91
N PRO A 11 -30.20 -22.35 15.05
CA PRO A 11 -29.47 -21.61 14.03
C PRO A 11 -28.58 -20.54 14.66
N ALA A 12 -27.41 -20.32 14.06
CA ALA A 12 -26.64 -19.11 14.33
C ALA A 12 -27.43 -17.90 13.81
N THR A 13 -28.09 -17.22 14.74
CA THR A 13 -28.50 -15.82 14.73
C THR A 13 -27.42 -14.96 14.07
N ALA A 14 -27.72 -14.28 12.98
CA ALA A 14 -28.35 -12.95 12.94
C ALA A 14 -27.31 -11.90 12.57
N ALA A 15 -27.60 -11.21 11.47
CA ALA A 15 -26.88 -10.08 10.92
C ALA A 15 -26.67 -8.97 11.97
N LEU A 16 -25.44 -8.49 12.07
CA LEU A 16 -25.01 -7.18 12.57
C LEU A 16 -23.69 -6.88 11.85
N ALA A 17 -23.37 -5.69 11.34
CA ALA A 17 -23.78 -4.37 11.77
C ALA A 17 -23.72 -3.38 10.59
N ALA A 18 -24.44 -2.28 10.77
CA ALA A 18 -24.52 -1.13 9.89
C ALA A 18 -23.13 -0.61 9.47
N SER A 19 -22.94 -0.46 8.16
CA SER A 19 -21.87 0.37 7.60
C SER A 19 -22.11 1.81 8.03
N ALA A 20 -21.23 2.33 8.88
CA ALA A 20 -21.20 3.73 9.27
C ALA A 20 -21.04 4.59 8.00
N ALA A 21 -22.03 5.44 7.72
CA ALA A 21 -21.88 6.50 6.74
C ALA A 21 -20.91 7.54 7.34
N ALA A 22 -19.69 7.61 6.81
CA ALA A 22 -18.79 8.69 7.11
C ALA A 22 -19.41 10.00 6.58
N LEU A 23 -19.82 10.88 7.49
CA LEU A 23 -20.24 12.23 7.17
C LEU A 23 -19.00 13.03 6.76
N LEU A 24 -18.81 13.19 5.45
CA LEU A 24 -17.81 14.07 4.85
C LEU A 24 -18.17 15.54 5.19
N ALA A 25 -17.66 16.02 6.32
CA ALA A 25 -17.68 17.43 6.67
C ALA A 25 -16.58 18.16 5.88
N ILE A 26 -16.82 18.39 4.59
CA ILE A 26 -15.91 19.18 3.74
C ILE A 26 -15.98 20.63 4.22
N SER A 27 -15.00 21.04 5.00
CA SER A 27 -14.78 22.44 5.33
C SER A 27 -14.32 23.17 4.06
N LEU A 28 -15.25 23.81 3.36
CA LEU A 28 -15.05 24.53 2.08
C LEU A 28 -14.12 25.77 2.17
N LEU A 29 -13.25 25.87 3.18
CA LEU A 29 -12.28 26.96 3.33
C LEU A 29 -10.89 26.61 2.77
N ALA A 30 -10.66 25.38 2.31
CA ALA A 30 -9.47 25.02 1.57
C ALA A 30 -9.61 25.49 0.11
N GLY A 31 -8.95 26.60 -0.25
CA GLY A 31 -8.93 27.08 -1.63
C GLY A 31 -8.41 26.02 -2.61
N CYS A 32 -8.73 26.14 -3.90
CA CYS A 32 -8.41 25.17 -4.95
C CYS A 32 -6.94 24.70 -4.99
N GLY A 33 -5.98 25.45 -4.44
CA GLY A 33 -4.57 25.03 -4.35
C GLY A 33 -4.34 23.83 -3.43
N ALA A 34 -5.08 23.70 -2.32
CA ALA A 34 -4.99 22.53 -1.45
C ALA A 34 -5.61 21.29 -2.11
N VAL A 35 -6.74 21.47 -2.80
CA VAL A 35 -7.38 20.39 -3.59
C VAL A 35 -6.47 19.94 -4.73
N GLN A 36 -5.82 20.87 -5.44
CA GLN A 36 -4.87 20.53 -6.50
C GLN A 36 -3.69 19.74 -5.95
N LYS A 37 -3.12 20.18 -4.83
CA LYS A 37 -1.99 19.49 -4.17
C LYS A 37 -2.38 18.10 -3.65
N ALA A 38 -3.60 17.95 -3.12
CA ALA A 38 -4.14 16.65 -2.74
C ALA A 38 -4.30 15.73 -3.96
N MET A 39 -4.85 16.23 -5.07
CA MET A 39 -5.00 15.47 -6.31
C MET A 39 -3.66 15.08 -6.95
N ASP A 40 -2.65 15.93 -6.84
CA ASP A 40 -1.28 15.63 -7.28
C ASP A 40 -0.64 14.57 -6.37
N CYS A 41 -0.84 14.65 -5.05
CA CYS A 41 -0.45 13.61 -4.09
C CYS A 41 -1.12 12.27 -4.43
N THR A 42 -2.44 12.24 -4.64
CA THR A 42 -3.17 11.01 -4.98
C THR A 42 -2.66 10.39 -6.29
N ARG A 43 -2.44 11.20 -7.33
CA ARG A 43 -1.89 10.70 -8.60
C ARG A 43 -0.47 10.16 -8.45
N ALA A 44 0.38 10.87 -7.73
CA ALA A 44 1.74 10.43 -7.44
C ALA A 44 1.72 9.12 -6.63
N ALA A 45 0.85 9.03 -5.62
CA ALA A 45 0.70 7.84 -4.80
C ALA A 45 0.22 6.63 -5.59
N GLY A 46 -0.80 6.81 -6.45
CA GLY A 46 -1.27 5.74 -7.35
C GLY A 46 -0.15 5.20 -8.24
N SER A 47 0.70 6.07 -8.79
CA SER A 47 1.83 5.63 -9.64
C SER A 47 2.87 4.79 -8.89
N VAL A 48 3.06 5.08 -7.60
CA VAL A 48 3.95 4.30 -6.73
C VAL A 48 3.31 2.97 -6.36
N VAL A 49 2.02 2.95 -5.99
CA VAL A 49 1.27 1.71 -5.71
C VAL A 49 1.34 0.76 -6.91
N ASP A 50 1.07 1.25 -8.12
CA ASP A 50 1.17 0.46 -9.36
C ASP A 50 2.58 -0.10 -9.59
N ALA A 51 3.62 0.69 -9.29
CA ALA A 51 5.01 0.25 -9.41
C ALA A 51 5.35 -0.82 -8.36
N VAL A 52 4.80 -0.70 -7.14
CA VAL A 52 4.97 -1.66 -6.06
C VAL A 52 4.24 -2.97 -6.36
N ASP A 53 3.07 -2.96 -6.97
CA ASP A 53 2.37 -4.18 -7.39
C ASP A 53 3.18 -4.97 -8.42
N LYS A 54 3.78 -4.26 -9.39
CA LYS A 54 4.73 -4.88 -10.35
C LYS A 54 5.95 -5.45 -9.64
N LEU A 55 6.45 -4.77 -8.61
CA LEU A 55 7.54 -5.27 -7.79
C LEU A 55 7.14 -6.53 -7.03
N GLN A 56 5.96 -6.60 -6.42
CA GLN A 56 5.49 -7.79 -5.71
C GLN A 56 5.41 -9.00 -6.65
N GLN A 57 4.92 -8.79 -7.88
CA GLN A 57 4.90 -9.83 -8.91
C GLN A 57 6.31 -10.29 -9.29
N ALA A 58 7.22 -9.35 -9.56
CA ALA A 58 8.60 -9.67 -9.92
C ALA A 58 9.39 -10.34 -8.77
N ALA A 59 9.14 -9.94 -7.53
CA ALA A 59 9.76 -10.52 -6.34
C ALA A 59 9.40 -12.00 -6.16
N GLY A 60 8.17 -12.39 -6.53
CA GLY A 60 7.71 -13.79 -6.52
C GLY A 60 8.50 -14.70 -7.48
N HIS A 61 9.15 -14.12 -8.50
CA HIS A 61 9.97 -14.82 -9.49
C HIS A 61 11.46 -14.47 -9.40
N ALA A 62 11.89 -13.83 -8.30
CA ALA A 62 13.22 -13.25 -8.18
C ALA A 62 14.39 -14.26 -8.27
N LEU A 63 14.15 -15.54 -8.00
CA LEU A 63 15.17 -16.59 -8.17
C LEU A 63 15.32 -17.04 -9.63
N ASP A 64 14.27 -16.89 -10.43
CA ASP A 64 14.26 -17.24 -11.86
C ASP A 64 14.73 -16.06 -12.73
N ASP A 65 14.26 -14.84 -12.41
CA ASP A 65 14.64 -13.61 -13.08
C ASP A 65 14.93 -12.47 -12.06
N PRO A 66 16.14 -12.43 -11.48
CA PRO A 66 16.52 -11.36 -10.56
C PRO A 66 16.63 -9.99 -11.25
N GLN A 67 16.77 -9.93 -12.58
CA GLN A 67 16.85 -8.65 -13.29
C GLN A 67 15.48 -7.96 -13.33
N GLN A 68 14.41 -8.71 -13.52
CA GLN A 68 13.05 -8.16 -13.48
C GLN A 68 12.74 -7.53 -12.11
N ALA A 69 13.13 -8.17 -11.01
CA ALA A 69 12.97 -7.62 -9.67
C ALA A 69 13.79 -6.33 -9.46
N ARG A 70 15.02 -6.27 -9.98
CA ARG A 70 15.87 -5.05 -9.92
C ARG A 70 15.23 -3.89 -10.68
N GLN A 71 14.74 -4.14 -11.89
CA GLN A 71 14.08 -3.12 -12.70
C GLN A 71 12.80 -2.60 -12.03
N ALA A 72 12.04 -3.49 -11.39
CA ALA A 72 10.86 -3.08 -10.63
C ALA A 72 11.24 -2.20 -9.42
N LEU A 73 12.29 -2.55 -8.67
CA LEU A 73 12.83 -1.72 -7.58
C LEU A 73 13.27 -0.33 -8.08
N ASP A 74 13.97 -0.27 -9.21
CA ASP A 74 14.41 1.00 -9.84
C ASP A 74 13.20 1.87 -10.24
N SER A 75 12.13 1.24 -10.76
CA SER A 75 10.89 1.93 -11.10
C SER A 75 10.22 2.53 -9.85
N VAL A 76 10.15 1.78 -8.75
CA VAL A 76 9.61 2.30 -7.48
C VAL A 76 10.45 3.48 -6.99
N GLU A 77 11.78 3.35 -6.93
CA GLU A 77 12.68 4.42 -6.49
C GLU A 77 12.52 5.69 -7.33
N SER A 78 12.43 5.54 -8.66
CA SER A 78 12.24 6.64 -9.59
C SER A 78 10.92 7.38 -9.35
N ASN A 79 9.82 6.65 -9.08
CA ASN A 79 8.54 7.27 -8.76
C ASN A 79 8.58 7.97 -7.39
N LEU A 80 9.21 7.36 -6.37
CA LEU A 80 9.38 7.99 -5.05
C LEU A 80 10.16 9.32 -5.13
N ARG A 81 11.21 9.39 -5.95
CA ARG A 81 11.95 10.65 -6.16
C ARG A 81 11.11 11.74 -6.80
N LYS A 82 10.09 11.39 -7.60
CA LYS A 82 9.16 12.38 -8.17
C LYS A 82 8.21 12.89 -7.08
N VAL A 83 7.74 12.01 -6.19
CA VAL A 83 6.80 12.37 -5.11
C VAL A 83 7.46 13.27 -4.05
N GLY A 84 8.66 12.92 -3.59
CA GLY A 84 9.30 13.56 -2.44
C GLY A 84 9.69 15.02 -2.62
N ASN A 85 9.75 15.52 -3.86
CA ASN A 85 10.11 16.91 -4.13
C ASN A 85 8.94 17.90 -3.97
N ASP A 86 7.70 17.41 -3.89
CA ASP A 86 6.54 18.27 -4.16
C ASP A 86 5.63 18.53 -2.96
N THR A 87 5.75 17.80 -1.85
CA THR A 87 4.66 17.70 -0.87
C THR A 87 4.90 18.34 0.49
N GLY A 88 6.15 18.41 0.99
CA GLY A 88 6.49 19.10 2.25
C GLY A 88 5.87 18.50 3.53
N ASP A 89 5.28 17.30 3.44
CA ASP A 89 4.61 16.61 4.53
C ASP A 89 5.59 15.65 5.25
N PRO A 90 5.74 15.74 6.58
CA PRO A 90 6.69 14.93 7.34
C PRO A 90 6.32 13.44 7.39
N ASP A 91 5.04 13.10 7.40
CA ASP A 91 4.59 11.71 7.42
C ASP A 91 4.80 11.07 6.03
N LEU A 92 4.55 11.84 4.97
CA LEU A 92 4.90 11.42 3.61
C LEU A 92 6.41 11.21 3.43
N ALA A 93 7.23 12.11 3.97
CA ALA A 93 8.68 11.95 3.96
C ALA A 93 9.12 10.67 4.71
N LYS A 94 8.45 10.34 5.82
CA LYS A 94 8.70 9.12 6.58
C LYS A 94 8.29 7.87 5.80
N ALA A 95 7.15 7.88 5.12
CA ALA A 95 6.70 6.79 4.26
C ALA A 95 7.72 6.53 3.12
N ILE A 96 8.13 7.60 2.41
CA ILE A 96 9.16 7.53 1.36
C ILE A 96 10.48 6.96 1.90
N HIS A 97 10.90 7.37 3.11
CA HIS A 97 12.11 6.84 3.75
C HIS A 97 12.01 5.35 4.06
N THR A 98 10.87 4.89 4.60
CA THR A 98 10.62 3.47 4.85
C THR A 98 10.73 2.65 3.56
N MET A 99 10.11 3.13 2.47
CA MET A 99 10.19 2.46 1.18
C MET A 99 11.63 2.41 0.62
N ASN A 100 12.38 3.51 0.72
CA ASN A 100 13.80 3.54 0.29
C ASN A 100 14.69 2.56 1.07
N LYS A 101 14.44 2.39 2.38
CA LYS A 101 15.11 1.35 3.17
C LYS A 101 14.71 -0.05 2.71
N GLY A 102 13.43 -0.28 2.45
CA GLY A 102 12.92 -1.53 1.88
C GLY A 102 13.61 -1.87 0.57
N ILE A 103 13.70 -0.89 -0.36
CA ILE A 103 14.38 -1.04 -1.65
C ILE A 103 15.85 -1.44 -1.46
N THR A 104 16.55 -0.77 -0.54
CA THR A 104 17.95 -1.09 -0.23
C THR A 104 18.10 -2.52 0.28
N ASN A 105 17.21 -2.98 1.16
CA ASN A 105 17.24 -4.33 1.70
C ASN A 105 16.90 -5.39 0.64
N ALA A 106 15.91 -5.11 -0.21
CA ALA A 106 15.52 -5.95 -1.34
C ALA A 106 16.68 -6.12 -2.34
N ARG A 107 17.34 -5.02 -2.72
CA ARG A 107 18.55 -5.07 -3.57
C ARG A 107 19.64 -5.96 -2.96
N ARG A 108 19.92 -5.80 -1.66
CA ARG A 108 20.90 -6.63 -0.94
C ARG A 108 20.50 -8.12 -0.91
N ALA A 109 19.21 -8.44 -0.83
CA ALA A 109 18.76 -9.83 -0.91
C ALA A 109 19.01 -10.41 -2.31
N LEU A 110 18.67 -9.66 -3.36
CA LEU A 110 18.95 -10.03 -4.75
C LEU A 110 20.45 -10.22 -5.01
N ASP A 111 21.32 -9.38 -4.44
CA ASP A 111 22.79 -9.52 -4.54
C ASP A 111 23.31 -10.80 -3.88
N ARG A 112 22.56 -11.37 -2.93
CA ARG A 112 22.86 -12.64 -2.27
C ARG A 112 22.12 -13.84 -2.87
N ASN A 113 21.47 -13.67 -4.03
CA ASN A 113 20.60 -14.68 -4.65
C ASN A 113 19.49 -15.17 -3.70
N GLN A 114 18.88 -14.24 -2.95
CA GLN A 114 17.76 -14.51 -2.05
C GLN A 114 16.48 -13.85 -2.57
N VAL A 115 15.33 -14.43 -2.26
CA VAL A 115 14.04 -13.79 -2.48
C VAL A 115 13.99 -12.51 -1.64
N PRO A 116 13.78 -11.33 -2.26
CA PRO A 116 13.70 -10.08 -1.52
C PRO A 116 12.40 -10.00 -0.72
N ASP A 117 12.50 -9.55 0.53
CA ASP A 117 11.32 -9.09 1.28
C ASP A 117 10.94 -7.69 0.79
N VAL A 118 9.75 -7.59 0.20
CA VAL A 118 9.20 -6.35 -0.34
C VAL A 118 8.03 -5.80 0.48
N GLN A 119 7.64 -6.46 1.58
CA GLN A 119 6.56 -5.97 2.45
C GLN A 119 6.81 -4.55 2.97
N PRO A 120 8.00 -4.18 3.46
CA PRO A 120 8.23 -2.80 3.91
C PRO A 120 8.04 -1.74 2.82
N ILE A 121 8.18 -2.12 1.54
CA ILE A 121 7.92 -1.24 0.40
C ILE A 121 6.40 -1.13 0.17
N ALA A 122 5.68 -2.25 0.25
CA ALA A 122 4.23 -2.28 0.13
C ALA A 122 3.52 -1.52 1.26
N ASP A 123 3.95 -1.71 2.50
CA ASP A 123 3.39 -1.01 3.67
C ASP A 123 3.60 0.49 3.53
N GLY A 124 4.81 0.94 3.16
CA GLY A 124 5.09 2.36 2.93
C GLY A 124 4.28 2.96 1.78
N ALA A 125 3.94 2.18 0.74
CA ALA A 125 3.06 2.63 -0.33
C ALA A 125 1.61 2.78 0.14
N GLY A 126 1.16 1.89 1.03
CA GLY A 126 -0.15 1.97 1.68
C GLY A 126 -0.26 3.21 2.57
N ASP A 127 0.73 3.43 3.44
CA ASP A 127 0.82 4.65 4.26
C ASP A 127 0.77 5.91 3.37
N MET A 128 1.51 5.90 2.26
CA MET A 128 1.53 7.01 1.31
C MET A 128 0.16 7.27 0.68
N ALA A 129 -0.57 6.23 0.32
CA ALA A 129 -1.91 6.35 -0.23
C ALA A 129 -2.89 6.91 0.81
N GLU A 130 -2.78 6.49 2.08
CA GLU A 130 -3.59 7.02 3.18
C GLU A 130 -3.33 8.51 3.39
N ILE A 131 -2.06 8.92 3.46
CA ILE A 131 -1.65 10.33 3.62
C ILE A 131 -2.12 11.18 2.43
N CYS A 132 -2.07 10.65 1.22
CA CYS A 132 -2.47 11.35 -0.01
C CYS A 132 -3.98 11.29 -0.31
N THR A 133 -4.79 10.64 0.53
CA THR A 133 -6.24 10.57 0.32
C THR A 133 -6.89 11.88 0.80
N PRO A 134 -7.69 12.57 -0.04
CA PRO A 134 -8.46 13.72 0.41
C PRO A 134 -9.47 13.27 1.48
N GLY A 135 -9.38 13.85 2.68
CA GLY A 135 -10.34 13.63 3.77
C GLY A 135 -11.71 14.25 3.55
#